data_AF-A0ABC9TUI8-F1
#
_entry.id   AF-A0ABC9TUI8-F1
#
_cell.length_a   1.000
_cell.length_b   1.000
_cell.length_c   1.000
_cell.angle_alpha   90.00
_cell.angle_beta   90.00
_cell.angle_gamma   90.00
#
_symmetry.space_group_name_H-M   'P 1'
#
loop_
_entity.id
_entity.type
_entity.pdbx_description
1 polymer ?
#
loop_
_entity_poly.entity_id
_entity_poly.type
_entity_poly.pdbx_seq_one_letter_code
_entity_poly.pdbx_strand_id
1 'polypeptide(L)'
;MDGEFLPGDLRDRIQDLLKHNNVTQADLAAKIGCNESLISRFLSGKTNRLGDKYIIRIARTFHVSTDFLLGESNIPDRKNYEIEELGLSVQAAKNLYTGKASADVVGRLLESPRFCELTYMIEQYFDNSLSAGYAAQNQMYSTLSAMLRKTTKADAAVESARAMNRMKVPVYQADLNAIQTQFMSAVKEVKQEIGNDLSAAQKMTSQIAQKMFSELTKGQDVEQAQITPEGIADAVLGMAGIMDGTTPESLDKFGQSLTEFIRETMENAKAQQEKDHAEHEQ
;
A
#
# COMPACT_ATOMS: atom_id res chain seq x y z
N MET A 1 8.68 -20.50 -0.58
CA MET A 1 9.49 -20.41 -1.81
C MET A 1 8.58 -20.90 -2.91
N ASP A 2 7.92 -19.97 -3.59
CA ASP A 2 6.95 -20.30 -4.63
C ASP A 2 7.73 -20.75 -5.85
N GLY A 3 7.79 -22.07 -6.05
CA GLY A 3 8.40 -22.64 -7.25
C GLY A 3 7.55 -22.29 -8.45
N GLU A 4 8.08 -21.49 -9.37
CA GLU A 4 7.45 -21.26 -10.67
C GLU A 4 7.26 -22.59 -11.40
N PHE A 5 6.00 -22.99 -11.55
CA PHE A 5 5.62 -24.17 -12.30
C PHE A 5 5.69 -23.83 -13.80
N LEU A 6 6.65 -24.44 -14.52
CA LEU A 6 6.84 -24.25 -15.95
C LEU A 6 5.58 -24.60 -16.75
N PRO A 7 5.24 -23.91 -17.86
CA PRO A 7 4.10 -24.29 -18.69
C PRO A 7 4.21 -25.75 -19.13
N GLY A 8 3.14 -26.52 -18.94
CA GLY A 8 3.14 -27.95 -19.20
C GLY A 8 1.73 -28.50 -19.35
N ASP A 9 1.61 -29.64 -20.00
CA ASP A 9 0.32 -30.31 -20.15
C ASP A 9 -0.08 -31.05 -18.87
N LEU A 10 -1.27 -31.67 -18.86
CA LEU A 10 -1.78 -32.41 -17.71
C LEU A 10 -0.82 -33.47 -17.18
N ARG A 11 -0.03 -34.11 -18.05
CA ARG A 11 0.94 -35.12 -17.65
C ARG A 11 2.13 -34.49 -16.95
N ASP A 12 2.68 -33.43 -17.53
CA ASP A 12 3.80 -32.68 -16.96
C ASP A 12 3.43 -32.14 -15.58
N ARG A 13 2.24 -31.51 -15.47
CA ARG A 13 1.70 -30.98 -14.21
C ARG A 13 1.58 -32.03 -13.11
N ILE A 14 1.07 -33.22 -13.44
CA ILE A 14 0.95 -34.31 -12.46
C ILE A 14 2.34 -34.82 -12.04
N GLN A 15 3.31 -34.91 -12.96
CA GLN A 15 4.67 -35.31 -12.61
C GLN A 15 5.35 -34.29 -11.69
N ASP A 16 5.18 -33.00 -11.96
CA ASP A 16 5.73 -31.94 -11.14
C ASP A 16 5.11 -31.91 -9.75
N LEU A 17 3.79 -32.10 -9.64
CA LEU A 17 3.11 -32.19 -8.35
C LEU A 17 3.57 -33.38 -7.51
N LEU A 18 3.79 -34.54 -8.13
CA LEU A 18 4.33 -35.73 -7.45
C LEU A 18 5.73 -35.45 -6.90
N LYS A 19 6.61 -34.83 -7.69
CA LYS A 19 7.97 -34.47 -7.27
C LYS A 19 7.95 -33.42 -6.16
N HIS A 20 7.19 -32.34 -6.35
CA HIS A 20 7.12 -31.20 -5.43
C HIS A 20 6.58 -31.61 -4.05
N ASN A 21 5.57 -32.48 -4.02
CA ASN A 21 4.96 -32.94 -2.76
C ASN A 21 5.58 -34.23 -2.21
N ASN A 22 6.62 -34.77 -2.85
CA ASN A 22 7.25 -36.05 -2.50
C ASN A 22 6.24 -37.21 -2.37
N VAL A 23 5.30 -37.29 -3.32
CA VAL A 23 4.21 -38.29 -3.35
C VAL A 23 4.51 -39.32 -4.44
N THR A 24 4.35 -40.62 -4.16
CA THR A 24 4.54 -41.66 -5.18
C THR A 24 3.30 -41.85 -6.05
N GLN A 25 3.43 -42.51 -7.21
CA GLN A 25 2.28 -42.83 -8.07
C GLN A 25 1.27 -43.75 -7.35
N ALA A 26 1.76 -44.66 -6.51
CA ALA A 26 0.93 -45.54 -5.68
C ALA A 26 0.13 -44.75 -4.65
N ASP A 27 0.76 -43.80 -3.96
CA ASP A 27 0.10 -42.95 -2.96
C ASP A 27 -0.98 -42.08 -3.61
N LEU A 28 -0.68 -41.49 -4.77
CA LEU A 28 -1.66 -40.71 -5.52
C LEU A 28 -2.85 -41.57 -5.93
N ALA A 29 -2.59 -42.77 -6.46
CA ALA A 29 -3.63 -43.71 -6.89
C ALA A 29 -4.55 -44.11 -5.73
N ALA A 30 -3.98 -44.38 -4.55
CA ALA A 30 -4.72 -44.66 -3.34
C ALA A 30 -5.60 -43.46 -2.91
N LYS A 31 -5.03 -42.23 -2.90
CA LYS A 31 -5.76 -41.01 -2.51
C LYS A 31 -6.92 -40.67 -3.44
N ILE A 32 -6.78 -40.89 -4.74
CA ILE A 32 -7.84 -40.58 -5.73
C ILE A 32 -8.76 -41.78 -6.01
N GLY A 33 -8.51 -42.94 -5.39
CA GLY A 33 -9.30 -44.15 -5.53
C GLY A 33 -9.25 -44.74 -6.94
N CYS A 34 -8.05 -44.91 -7.48
CA CYS A 34 -7.81 -45.58 -8.76
C CYS A 34 -6.68 -46.63 -8.65
N ASN A 35 -6.52 -47.44 -9.70
CA ASN A 35 -5.42 -48.41 -9.76
C ASN A 35 -4.11 -47.70 -10.12
N GLU A 36 -3.01 -48.04 -9.46
CA GLU A 36 -1.68 -47.49 -9.76
C GLU A 36 -1.31 -47.64 -11.24
N SER A 37 -1.66 -48.78 -11.85
CA SER A 37 -1.42 -49.04 -13.28
C SER A 37 -2.08 -48.02 -14.21
N LEU A 38 -3.17 -47.39 -13.80
CA LEU A 38 -3.86 -46.34 -14.57
C LEU A 38 -3.03 -45.05 -14.57
N ILE A 39 -2.49 -44.65 -13.41
CA ILE A 39 -1.61 -43.48 -13.29
C ILE A 39 -0.28 -43.72 -14.00
N SER A 40 0.31 -44.89 -13.81
CA SER A 40 1.57 -45.27 -14.47
C SER A 40 1.45 -45.23 -16.00
N ARG A 41 0.39 -45.84 -16.57
CA ARG A 41 0.16 -45.82 -18.04
C ARG A 41 -0.13 -44.42 -18.57
N PHE A 42 -0.89 -43.61 -17.82
CA PHE A 42 -1.16 -42.23 -18.21
C PHE A 42 0.12 -41.40 -18.23
N LEU A 43 0.93 -41.46 -17.16
CA LEU A 43 2.18 -40.72 -17.05
C LEU A 43 3.27 -41.19 -18.02
N SER A 44 3.24 -42.46 -18.44
CA SER A 44 4.20 -43.02 -19.39
C SER A 44 3.79 -42.85 -20.86
N GLY A 45 2.70 -42.15 -21.18
CA GLY A 45 2.25 -42.02 -22.58
C GLY A 45 1.48 -43.20 -23.16
N LYS A 46 1.29 -44.30 -22.41
CA LYS A 46 0.57 -45.49 -22.89
C LYS A 46 -0.95 -45.29 -22.90
N THR A 47 -1.45 -44.28 -22.20
CA THR A 47 -2.86 -43.89 -22.19
C THR A 47 -2.97 -42.39 -22.36
N ASN A 48 -3.77 -41.95 -23.33
CA ASN A 48 -3.83 -40.54 -23.73
C ASN A 48 -4.79 -39.69 -22.89
N ARG A 49 -5.75 -40.30 -22.19
CA ARG A 49 -6.77 -39.58 -21.43
C ARG A 49 -6.92 -40.12 -20.03
N LEU A 50 -7.03 -39.19 -19.08
CA LEU A 50 -7.49 -39.47 -17.73
C LEU A 50 -8.97 -39.08 -17.64
N GLY A 51 -9.79 -39.88 -16.96
CA GLY A 51 -11.20 -39.52 -16.74
C GLY A 51 -11.32 -38.23 -15.93
N ASP A 52 -12.29 -37.39 -16.28
CA ASP A 52 -12.66 -36.14 -15.61
C ASP A 52 -12.76 -36.27 -14.08
N LYS A 53 -13.41 -37.33 -13.59
CA LYS A 53 -13.53 -37.62 -12.16
C LYS A 53 -12.18 -37.75 -11.45
N TYR A 54 -11.16 -38.26 -12.14
CA TYR A 54 -9.82 -38.42 -11.57
C TYR A 54 -9.06 -37.10 -11.61
N ILE A 55 -9.23 -36.29 -12.65
CA ILE A 55 -8.64 -34.95 -12.74
C ILE A 55 -9.14 -34.09 -11.57
N ILE A 56 -10.45 -34.10 -11.29
CA ILE A 56 -11.04 -33.35 -10.17
C ILE A 56 -10.48 -33.85 -8.82
N ARG A 57 -10.32 -35.16 -8.64
CA ARG A 57 -9.78 -35.74 -7.40
C ARG A 57 -8.30 -35.41 -7.21
N ILE A 58 -7.51 -35.39 -8.28
CA ILE A 58 -6.11 -34.97 -8.25
C ILE A 58 -6.04 -33.50 -7.84
N ALA A 59 -6.86 -32.62 -8.45
CA ALA A 59 -6.91 -31.20 -8.11
C ALA A 59 -7.17 -30.98 -6.61
N ARG A 60 -8.17 -31.67 -6.06
CA ARG A 60 -8.49 -31.61 -4.62
C ARG A 60 -7.38 -32.18 -3.73
N THR A 61 -6.71 -33.24 -4.17
CA THR A 61 -5.65 -33.91 -3.40
C THR A 61 -4.42 -33.02 -3.22
N PHE A 62 -4.09 -32.22 -4.24
CA PHE A 62 -2.95 -31.31 -4.24
C PHE A 62 -3.33 -29.86 -3.93
N HIS A 63 -4.60 -29.59 -3.62
CA HIS A 63 -5.12 -28.23 -3.40
C HIS A 63 -4.87 -27.26 -4.56
N VAL A 64 -4.84 -27.78 -5.80
CA VAL A 64 -4.65 -27.00 -7.03
C VAL A 64 -5.95 -26.84 -7.81
N SER A 65 -6.01 -25.87 -8.72
CA SER A 65 -7.15 -25.72 -9.63
C SER A 65 -7.13 -26.75 -10.76
N THR A 66 -8.30 -27.09 -11.31
CA THR A 66 -8.40 -27.86 -12.56
C THR A 66 -7.79 -27.11 -13.73
N ASP A 67 -7.89 -25.78 -13.74
CA ASP A 67 -7.32 -24.91 -14.77
C ASP A 67 -5.78 -25.02 -14.76
N PHE A 68 -5.16 -25.06 -13.57
CA PHE A 68 -3.72 -25.32 -13.44
C PHE A 68 -3.32 -26.70 -13.96
N LEU A 69 -4.05 -27.74 -13.54
CA LEU A 69 -3.78 -29.11 -13.99
C LEU A 69 -3.94 -29.27 -15.49
N LEU A 70 -4.89 -28.58 -16.11
CA LEU A 70 -5.17 -28.68 -17.54
C LEU A 70 -4.29 -27.77 -18.40
N GLY A 71 -3.42 -26.95 -17.79
CA GLY A 71 -2.49 -26.06 -18.49
C GLY A 71 -3.08 -24.69 -18.86
N GLU A 72 -4.26 -24.34 -18.36
CA GLU A 72 -4.93 -23.04 -18.56
C GLU A 72 -4.40 -21.95 -17.60
N SER A 73 -3.76 -22.35 -16.49
CA SER A 73 -3.11 -21.45 -15.53
C SER A 73 -1.74 -22.00 -15.10
N ASN A 74 -0.78 -21.12 -14.85
CA ASN A 74 0.53 -21.49 -14.25
C ASN A 74 0.56 -21.30 -12.73
N ILE A 75 -0.53 -20.79 -12.14
CA ILE A 75 -0.60 -20.57 -10.70
C ILE A 75 -1.22 -21.83 -10.06
N PRO A 76 -0.45 -22.57 -9.24
CA PRO A 76 -0.90 -23.82 -8.64
C PRO A 76 -2.03 -23.60 -7.65
N ASP A 77 -1.97 -22.52 -6.87
CA ASP A 77 -2.98 -22.21 -5.87
C ASP A 77 -4.37 -22.07 -6.49
N ARG A 78 -5.37 -22.57 -5.76
CA ARG A 78 -6.77 -22.38 -6.11
C ARG A 78 -7.11 -20.89 -6.02
N LYS A 79 -6.93 -20.13 -7.11
CA LYS A 79 -7.33 -18.72 -7.19
C LYS A 79 -8.85 -18.53 -7.35
N ASN A 80 -9.55 -19.57 -7.77
CA ASN A 80 -11.00 -19.57 -7.95
C ASN A 80 -11.66 -20.02 -6.63
N TYR A 81 -11.69 -19.13 -5.64
CA TYR A 81 -12.51 -19.28 -4.44
C TYR A 81 -13.96 -18.94 -4.74
N GLU A 82 -14.89 -19.64 -4.10
CA GLU A 82 -16.29 -19.21 -4.16
C GLU A 82 -16.45 -17.91 -3.38
N ILE A 83 -17.24 -16.97 -3.90
CA ILE A 83 -17.45 -15.65 -3.27
C ILE A 83 -17.99 -15.81 -1.83
N GLU A 84 -18.84 -16.82 -1.63
CA GLU A 84 -19.42 -17.16 -0.33
C GLU A 84 -18.37 -17.74 0.64
N GLU A 85 -17.42 -18.57 0.18
CA GLU A 85 -16.32 -19.09 1.00
C GLU A 85 -15.41 -17.97 1.53
N LEU A 86 -15.29 -16.87 0.79
CA LEU A 86 -14.53 -15.68 1.22
C LEU A 86 -15.31 -14.79 2.21
N GLY A 87 -16.56 -15.13 2.55
CA GLY A 87 -17.43 -14.30 3.38
C GLY A 87 -17.83 -12.98 2.69
N LEU A 88 -17.59 -12.84 1.38
CA LEU A 88 -17.92 -11.64 0.63
C LEU A 88 -19.40 -11.66 0.23
N SER A 89 -20.08 -10.54 0.45
CA SER A 89 -21.40 -10.36 -0.16
C SER A 89 -21.28 -10.25 -1.68
N VAL A 90 -22.35 -10.63 -2.40
CA VAL A 90 -22.44 -10.47 -3.86
C VAL A 90 -22.15 -9.02 -4.28
N GLN A 91 -22.59 -8.04 -3.49
CA GLN A 91 -22.35 -6.63 -3.78
C GLN A 91 -20.88 -6.23 -3.59
N ALA A 92 -20.20 -6.75 -2.55
CA ALA A 92 -18.79 -6.50 -2.32
C ALA A 92 -17.93 -7.08 -3.46
N ALA A 93 -18.20 -8.33 -3.84
CA ALA A 93 -17.52 -8.97 -4.97
C ALA A 93 -17.77 -8.22 -6.29
N LYS A 94 -19.01 -7.79 -6.54
CA LYS A 94 -19.33 -6.97 -7.72
C LYS A 94 -18.58 -5.65 -7.73
N ASN A 95 -18.43 -4.98 -6.59
CA ASN A 95 -17.68 -3.72 -6.52
C ASN A 95 -16.20 -3.90 -6.87
N LEU A 96 -15.58 -5.00 -6.43
CA LEU A 96 -14.20 -5.35 -6.81
C LEU A 96 -14.10 -5.69 -8.30
N TYR A 97 -15.01 -6.54 -8.80
CA TYR A 97 -15.00 -7.00 -10.18
C TYR A 97 -15.26 -5.88 -11.19
N THR A 98 -16.19 -4.96 -10.91
CA THR A 98 -16.50 -3.84 -11.80
C THR A 98 -15.58 -2.64 -11.64
N GLY A 99 -14.53 -2.73 -10.80
CA GLY A 99 -13.60 -1.63 -10.54
C GLY A 99 -14.19 -0.45 -9.75
N LYS A 100 -15.33 -0.63 -9.08
CA LYS A 100 -15.86 0.40 -8.16
C LYS A 100 -15.01 0.52 -6.90
N ALA A 101 -14.34 -0.56 -6.52
CA ALA A 101 -13.29 -0.61 -5.53
C ALA A 101 -12.00 -1.12 -6.21
N SER A 102 -10.85 -0.55 -5.87
CA SER A 102 -9.57 -1.02 -6.39
C SER A 102 -9.20 -2.35 -5.73
N ALA A 103 -9.23 -3.44 -6.51
CA ALA A 103 -8.87 -4.76 -6.03
C ALA A 103 -7.40 -4.84 -5.58
N ASP A 104 -6.49 -4.10 -6.22
CA ASP A 104 -5.09 -4.02 -5.82
C ASP A 104 -4.93 -3.36 -4.44
N VAL A 105 -5.61 -2.22 -4.20
CA VAL A 105 -5.55 -1.55 -2.90
C VAL A 105 -6.16 -2.41 -1.79
N VAL A 106 -7.30 -3.04 -2.06
CA VAL A 106 -7.96 -3.93 -1.09
C VAL A 106 -7.10 -5.17 -0.83
N GLY A 107 -6.50 -5.76 -1.87
CA GLY A 107 -5.58 -6.90 -1.73
C GLY A 107 -4.38 -6.56 -0.85
N ARG A 108 -3.69 -5.45 -1.13
CA ARG A 108 -2.55 -5.00 -0.33
C ARG A 108 -2.91 -4.71 1.12
N LEU A 109 -4.09 -4.13 1.38
CA LEU A 109 -4.57 -3.95 2.74
C LEU A 109 -4.80 -5.31 3.42
N LEU A 110 -5.44 -6.26 2.75
CA LEU A 110 -5.67 -7.61 3.30
C LEU A 110 -4.38 -8.42 3.48
N GLU A 111 -3.30 -8.08 2.76
CA GLU A 111 -1.98 -8.67 2.95
C GLU A 111 -1.23 -8.05 4.15
N SER A 112 -1.60 -6.84 4.59
CA SER A 112 -0.98 -6.20 5.77
C SER A 112 -1.47 -6.86 7.06
N PRO A 113 -0.56 -7.46 7.88
CA PRO A 113 -0.93 -8.05 9.17
C PRO A 113 -1.61 -7.05 10.10
N ARG A 114 -1.18 -5.79 10.03
CA ARG A 114 -1.75 -4.70 10.84
C ARG A 114 -3.19 -4.40 10.48
N PHE A 115 -3.53 -4.46 9.19
CA PHE A 115 -4.90 -4.28 8.74
C PHE A 115 -5.77 -5.49 9.09
N CYS A 116 -5.23 -6.71 9.02
CA CYS A 116 -5.94 -7.91 9.48
C CYS A 116 -6.32 -7.81 10.97
N GLU A 117 -5.44 -7.33 11.84
CA GLU A 117 -5.80 -7.07 13.25
C GLU A 117 -6.86 -5.97 13.41
N LEU A 118 -6.80 -4.95 12.56
CA LEU A 118 -7.78 -3.86 12.55
C LEU A 118 -9.19 -4.36 12.21
N THR A 119 -9.35 -5.35 11.34
CA THR A 119 -10.69 -5.85 10.99
C THR A 119 -11.40 -6.43 12.22
N TYR A 120 -10.67 -7.14 13.08
CA TYR A 120 -11.20 -7.65 14.35
C TYR A 120 -11.52 -6.52 15.34
N MET A 121 -10.71 -5.45 15.39
CA MET A 121 -11.04 -4.28 16.22
C MET A 121 -12.33 -3.60 15.76
N ILE A 122 -12.55 -3.51 14.43
CA ILE A 122 -13.79 -2.96 13.86
C ILE A 122 -14.98 -3.87 14.14
N GLU A 123 -14.79 -5.19 14.07
CA GLU A 123 -15.84 -6.17 14.44
C GLU A 123 -16.27 -5.99 15.90
N GLN A 124 -15.32 -5.89 16.83
CA GLN A 124 -15.61 -5.63 18.25
C GLN A 124 -16.33 -4.30 18.48
N TYR A 125 -15.95 -3.27 17.72
CA TYR A 125 -16.64 -1.98 17.74
C TYR A 125 -18.11 -2.11 17.29
N PHE A 126 -18.40 -2.89 16.26
CA PHE A 126 -19.76 -3.13 15.79
C PHE A 126 -20.60 -3.96 16.77
N ASP A 127 -19.98 -4.86 17.53
CA ASP A 127 -20.65 -5.71 18.52
C ASP A 127 -21.04 -4.96 19.82
N ASN A 128 -20.57 -3.72 20.01
CA ASN A 128 -20.90 -2.87 21.17
C ASN A 128 -20.57 -3.46 22.55
N SER A 129 -19.71 -4.47 22.60
CA SER A 129 -19.45 -5.24 23.83
C SER A 129 -18.76 -4.41 24.92
N LEU A 130 -17.78 -3.57 24.56
CA LEU A 130 -17.13 -2.62 25.48
C LEU A 130 -17.94 -1.33 25.70
N SER A 131 -18.63 -0.88 24.66
CA SER A 131 -19.39 0.37 24.67
C SER A 131 -20.64 0.29 25.56
N ALA A 132 -21.23 -0.90 25.71
CA ALA A 132 -22.34 -1.16 26.63
C ALA A 132 -22.01 -0.77 28.08
N GLY A 133 -20.77 -1.00 28.54
CA GLY A 133 -20.33 -0.64 29.89
C GLY A 133 -20.30 0.88 30.11
N TYR A 134 -19.76 1.63 29.15
CA TYR A 134 -19.75 3.09 29.19
C TYR A 134 -21.14 3.70 29.04
N ALA A 135 -22.00 3.11 28.22
CA ALA A 135 -23.40 3.52 28.09
C ALA A 135 -24.15 3.34 29.42
N ALA A 136 -24.01 2.19 30.07
CA ALA A 136 -24.59 1.91 31.38
C ALA A 136 -24.07 2.88 32.45
N GLN A 137 -22.76 3.15 32.48
CA GLN A 137 -22.16 4.11 33.40
C GLN A 137 -22.71 5.54 33.18
N ASN A 138 -22.81 5.97 31.92
CA ASN A 138 -23.38 7.28 31.58
C ASN A 138 -24.86 7.40 31.97
N GLN A 139 -25.62 6.31 31.83
CA GLN A 139 -27.01 6.25 32.26
C GLN A 139 -27.12 6.33 33.80
N MET A 140 -26.22 5.68 34.53
CA MET A 140 -26.14 5.80 35.99
C MET A 140 -25.86 7.25 36.42
N TYR A 141 -24.87 7.92 35.83
CA TYR A 141 -24.61 9.34 36.11
C TYR A 141 -25.79 10.24 35.78
N SER A 142 -26.52 9.96 34.70
CA SER A 142 -27.75 10.68 34.34
C SER A 142 -28.83 10.51 35.40
N THR A 143 -29.02 9.29 35.89
CA THR A 143 -30.03 8.95 36.89
C THR A 143 -29.71 9.59 38.23
N LEU A 144 -28.46 9.48 38.70
CA LEU A 144 -28.00 10.13 39.93
C LEU A 144 -28.13 11.67 39.85
N SER A 145 -27.75 12.26 38.71
CA SER A 145 -27.91 13.70 38.46
C SER A 145 -29.37 14.14 38.51
N ALA A 146 -30.28 13.36 37.90
CA ALA A 146 -31.72 13.62 37.93
C ALA A 146 -32.30 13.49 39.35
N MET A 147 -31.88 12.49 40.12
CA MET A 147 -32.30 12.31 41.51
C MET A 147 -31.86 13.48 42.38
N LEU A 148 -30.59 13.90 42.30
CA LEU A 148 -30.06 15.04 43.06
C LEU A 148 -30.83 16.35 42.80
N ARG A 149 -31.20 16.60 41.54
CA ARG A 149 -32.02 17.76 41.16
C ARG A 149 -33.45 17.67 41.69
N LYS A 150 -33.97 16.45 41.87
CA LYS A 150 -35.33 16.22 42.36
C LYS A 150 -35.43 16.26 43.88
N THR A 151 -34.39 15.83 44.60
CA THR A 151 -34.39 15.76 46.07
C THR A 151 -34.18 17.11 46.74
N THR A 152 -33.37 18.03 46.19
CA THR A 152 -33.21 19.38 46.76
C THR A 152 -32.92 20.42 45.68
N LYS A 153 -33.42 21.65 45.83
CA LYS A 153 -33.08 22.81 44.97
C LYS A 153 -31.86 23.60 45.47
N ALA A 154 -31.13 23.09 46.45
CA ALA A 154 -29.95 23.77 46.99
C ALA A 154 -28.84 23.85 45.94
N ASP A 155 -28.12 24.97 45.91
CA ASP A 155 -27.06 25.22 44.91
C ASP A 155 -25.99 24.12 44.90
N ALA A 156 -25.64 23.56 46.06
CA ALA A 156 -24.70 22.44 46.20
C ALA A 156 -25.18 21.15 45.50
N ALA A 157 -26.49 20.87 45.49
CA ALA A 157 -27.05 19.71 44.80
C ALA A 157 -27.08 19.91 43.28
N VAL A 158 -27.31 21.14 42.83
CA VAL A 158 -27.23 21.52 41.40
C VAL A 158 -25.80 21.38 40.89
N GLU A 159 -24.81 21.80 41.68
CA GLU A 159 -23.40 21.69 41.34
C GLU A 159 -22.92 20.23 41.30
N SER A 160 -23.34 19.42 42.29
CA SER A 160 -23.08 17.98 42.31
C SER A 160 -23.69 17.26 41.10
N ALA A 161 -24.92 17.61 40.72
CA ALA A 161 -25.58 17.07 39.53
C ALA A 161 -24.87 17.48 38.22
N ARG A 162 -24.26 18.67 38.15
CA ARG A 162 -23.41 19.10 37.03
C ARG A 162 -22.09 18.34 36.99
N ALA A 163 -21.45 18.12 38.14
CA ALA A 163 -20.23 17.32 38.25
C ALA A 163 -20.44 15.89 37.74
N MET A 164 -21.54 15.24 38.10
CA MET A 164 -21.86 13.88 37.59
C MET A 164 -22.06 13.84 36.07
N ASN A 165 -22.66 14.86 35.47
CA ASN A 165 -22.77 14.91 34.00
C ASN A 165 -21.42 15.07 33.31
N ARG A 166 -20.44 15.70 33.97
CA ARG A 166 -19.06 15.84 33.45
C ARG A 166 -18.24 14.55 33.53
N MET A 167 -18.66 13.59 34.36
CA MET A 167 -18.01 12.27 34.44
C MET A 167 -18.43 11.32 33.32
N LYS A 168 -19.39 11.71 32.47
CA LYS A 168 -19.79 10.91 31.32
C LYS A 168 -18.66 10.83 30.31
N VAL A 169 -18.43 9.65 29.78
CA VAL A 169 -17.42 9.41 28.73
C VAL A 169 -18.09 9.12 27.41
N PRO A 170 -17.58 9.63 26.27
CA PRO A 170 -18.13 9.27 24.98
C PRO A 170 -17.97 7.77 24.72
N VAL A 171 -19.11 7.10 24.51
CA VAL A 171 -19.27 5.63 24.54
C VAL A 171 -18.40 4.86 23.53
N TYR A 172 -17.97 5.54 22.45
CA TYR A 172 -17.24 4.95 21.32
C TYR A 172 -15.87 5.59 21.05
N GLN A 173 -15.51 6.65 21.77
CA GLN A 173 -14.38 7.49 21.36
C GLN A 173 -13.03 6.76 21.49
N ALA A 174 -12.89 5.89 22.49
CA ALA A 174 -11.69 5.08 22.65
C ALA A 174 -11.50 4.13 21.47
N ASP A 175 -12.55 3.41 21.08
CA ASP A 175 -12.54 2.48 19.96
C ASP A 175 -12.25 3.22 18.65
N LEU A 176 -12.96 4.33 18.40
CA LEU A 176 -12.77 5.15 17.19
C LEU A 176 -11.33 5.68 17.07
N ASN A 177 -10.75 6.15 18.18
CA ASN A 177 -9.36 6.63 18.19
C ASN A 177 -8.36 5.50 17.92
N ALA A 178 -8.61 4.32 18.49
CA ALA A 178 -7.76 3.15 18.30
C ALA A 178 -7.82 2.65 16.85
N ILE A 179 -9.04 2.51 16.30
CA ILE A 179 -9.30 2.15 14.91
C ILE A 179 -8.63 3.14 13.95
N GLN A 180 -8.80 4.45 14.18
CA GLN A 180 -8.19 5.48 13.35
C GLN A 180 -6.67 5.38 13.35
N THR A 181 -6.06 5.24 14.54
CA THR A 181 -4.59 5.17 14.68
C THR A 181 -4.03 3.93 13.98
N GLN A 182 -4.70 2.80 14.14
CA GLN A 182 -4.27 1.53 13.56
C GLN A 182 -4.47 1.52 12.04
N PHE A 183 -5.57 2.06 11.54
CA PHE A 183 -5.83 2.23 10.11
C PHE A 183 -4.76 3.07 9.44
N MET A 184 -4.44 4.25 10.00
CA MET A 184 -3.41 5.12 9.46
C MET A 184 -2.03 4.46 9.46
N SER A 185 -1.74 3.63 10.45
CA SER A 185 -0.51 2.86 10.51
C SER A 185 -0.45 1.80 9.41
N ALA A 186 -1.54 1.05 9.20
CA ALA A 186 -1.62 0.03 8.14
C ALA A 186 -1.47 0.63 6.73
N VAL A 187 -2.11 1.78 6.47
CA VAL A 187 -1.98 2.48 5.17
C VAL A 187 -0.53 2.94 4.92
N LYS A 188 0.16 3.44 5.96
CA LYS A 188 1.56 3.85 5.84
C LYS A 188 2.48 2.67 5.55
N GLU A 189 2.24 1.53 6.20
CA GLU A 189 2.98 0.28 6.02
C GLU A 189 2.85 -0.21 4.56
N VAL A 190 1.62 -0.34 4.07
CA VAL A 190 1.35 -0.69 2.67
C VAL A 190 2.02 0.28 1.70
N LYS A 191 1.99 1.58 1.99
CA LYS A 191 2.66 2.59 1.13
C LYS A 191 4.18 2.41 1.10
N GLN A 192 4.79 1.95 2.19
CA GLN A 192 6.23 1.68 2.22
C GLN A 192 6.59 0.45 1.38
N GLU A 193 5.77 -0.60 1.42
CA GLU A 193 5.97 -1.83 0.64
C GLU A 193 5.84 -1.63 -0.87
N ILE A 194 4.95 -0.72 -1.30
CA ILE A 194 4.77 -0.38 -2.73
C ILE A 194 6.04 0.25 -3.35
N GLY A 195 6.99 0.70 -2.52
CA GLY A 195 8.21 1.35 -2.98
C GLY A 195 8.19 2.83 -2.66
N ASN A 196 9.22 3.26 -1.93
CA ASN A 196 9.39 4.65 -1.51
C ASN A 196 10.09 5.45 -2.63
N ASP A 197 9.41 5.61 -3.77
CA ASP A 197 9.86 6.44 -4.91
C ASP A 197 10.24 7.86 -4.48
N LEU A 198 9.62 8.35 -3.41
CA LEU A 198 9.91 9.66 -2.86
C LEU A 198 11.35 9.74 -2.30
N SER A 199 11.83 8.68 -1.65
CA SER A 199 13.18 8.64 -1.09
C SER A 199 14.26 8.49 -2.18
N ALA A 200 13.95 7.77 -3.25
CA ALA A 200 14.81 7.65 -4.41
C ALA A 200 14.87 8.97 -5.19
N ALA A 201 13.71 9.61 -5.43
CA ALA A 201 13.60 10.92 -6.04
C ALA A 201 14.31 12.00 -5.22
N GLN A 202 14.12 12.04 -3.90
CA GLN A 202 14.81 13.00 -3.01
C GLN A 202 16.33 12.82 -3.02
N LYS A 203 16.83 11.58 -2.94
CA LYS A 203 18.27 11.30 -3.05
C LYS A 203 18.83 11.75 -4.39
N MET A 204 18.09 11.50 -5.48
CA MET A 204 18.46 11.94 -6.82
C MET A 204 18.49 13.47 -6.92
N THR A 205 17.47 14.17 -6.41
CA THR A 205 17.43 15.64 -6.38
C THR A 205 18.57 16.23 -5.55
N SER A 206 18.89 15.68 -4.38
CA SER A 206 20.01 16.14 -3.56
C SER A 206 21.37 15.92 -4.25
N GLN A 207 21.56 14.79 -4.94
CA GLN A 207 22.78 14.52 -5.70
C GLN A 207 22.92 15.46 -6.90
N ILE A 208 21.82 15.78 -7.58
CA ILE A 208 21.79 16.74 -8.68
C ILE A 208 22.15 18.13 -8.16
N ALA A 209 21.52 18.59 -7.07
CA ALA A 209 21.82 19.90 -6.48
C ALA A 209 23.29 20.02 -6.01
N GLN A 210 23.84 18.97 -5.41
CA GLN A 210 25.26 18.93 -5.02
C GLN A 210 26.20 18.99 -6.23
N LYS A 211 25.88 18.26 -7.30
CA LYS A 211 26.66 18.32 -8.55
C LYS A 211 26.62 19.73 -9.15
N MET A 212 25.44 20.34 -9.22
CA MET A 212 25.27 21.71 -9.69
C MET A 212 26.14 22.68 -8.89
N PHE A 213 26.07 22.62 -7.56
CA PHE A 213 26.86 23.49 -6.69
C PHE A 213 28.37 23.26 -6.88
N SER A 214 28.81 22.00 -6.96
CA SER A 214 30.22 21.67 -7.17
C SER A 214 30.77 22.15 -8.52
N GLU A 215 29.93 22.18 -9.55
CA GLU A 215 30.29 22.72 -10.86
C GLU A 215 30.35 24.25 -10.84
N LEU A 216 29.40 24.90 -10.16
CA LEU A 216 29.35 26.36 -10.00
C LEU A 216 30.51 26.93 -9.19
N THR A 217 31.01 26.20 -8.19
CA THR A 217 32.13 26.64 -7.36
C THR A 217 33.47 26.05 -7.82
N LYS A 218 33.52 25.38 -8.98
CA LYS A 218 34.71 24.68 -9.46
C LYS A 218 35.85 25.66 -9.75
N GLY A 219 36.94 25.55 -9.00
CA GLY A 219 38.10 26.44 -9.14
C GLY A 219 38.00 27.76 -8.37
N GLN A 220 36.95 27.93 -7.55
CA GLN A 220 36.80 29.03 -6.60
C GLN A 220 36.94 28.51 -5.16
N ASP A 221 37.25 29.41 -4.22
CA ASP A 221 37.08 29.13 -2.80
C ASP A 221 35.58 29.03 -2.50
N VAL A 222 35.15 27.91 -1.91
CA VAL A 222 33.73 27.62 -1.68
C VAL A 222 33.08 28.66 -0.76
N GLU A 223 33.86 29.25 0.15
CA GLU A 223 33.38 30.29 1.07
C GLU A 223 33.27 31.69 0.43
N GLN A 224 33.87 31.90 -0.76
CA GLN A 224 33.86 33.19 -1.48
C GLN A 224 33.38 33.04 -2.94
N ALA A 225 32.66 31.96 -3.23
CA ALA A 225 32.26 31.64 -4.60
C ALA A 225 31.36 32.74 -5.19
N GLN A 226 31.80 33.32 -6.31
CA GLN A 226 31.01 34.27 -7.09
C GLN A 226 30.30 33.49 -8.19
N ILE A 227 29.02 33.23 -7.96
CA ILE A 227 28.16 32.55 -8.92
C ILE A 227 27.77 33.54 -10.02
N THR A 228 28.19 33.27 -11.26
CA THR A 228 27.85 34.09 -12.43
C THR A 228 26.61 33.54 -13.15
N PRO A 229 25.84 34.39 -13.85
CA PRO A 229 24.72 33.95 -14.69
C PRO A 229 25.14 32.90 -15.72
N GLU A 230 26.32 33.08 -16.33
CA GLU A 230 26.90 32.14 -17.29
C GLU A 230 27.23 30.80 -16.65
N GLY A 231 27.80 30.81 -15.42
CA GLY A 231 28.09 29.59 -14.69
C GLY A 231 26.82 28.79 -14.36
N ILE A 232 25.73 29.46 -13.99
CA ILE A 232 24.42 28.81 -13.74
C ILE A 232 23.88 28.20 -15.02
N ALA A 233 23.92 28.93 -16.14
CA ALA A 233 23.46 28.42 -17.42
C ALA A 233 24.27 27.20 -17.89
N ASP A 234 25.60 27.23 -17.75
CA ASP A 234 26.49 26.13 -18.10
C ASP A 234 26.23 24.89 -17.24
N ALA A 235 26.01 25.05 -15.93
CA ALA A 235 25.69 23.94 -15.03
C ALA A 235 24.34 23.28 -15.38
N VAL A 236 23.32 24.09 -15.74
CA VAL A 236 22.01 23.56 -16.20
C VAL A 236 22.14 22.86 -17.55
N LEU A 237 22.93 23.40 -18.48
CA LEU A 237 23.18 22.78 -19.79
C LEU A 237 23.97 21.48 -19.69
N GLY A 238 24.96 21.42 -18.79
CA GLY A 238 25.72 20.20 -18.50
C GLY A 238 24.83 19.05 -18.01
N MET A 239 23.76 19.36 -17.29
CA MET A 239 22.73 18.39 -16.90
C MET A 239 21.77 18.05 -18.04
N ALA A 240 21.38 19.03 -18.86
CA ALA A 240 20.49 18.84 -19.98
C ALA A 240 21.09 17.96 -21.09
N GLY A 241 22.41 18.02 -21.27
CA GLY A 241 23.16 17.14 -22.19
C GLY A 241 23.13 15.64 -21.82
N ILE A 242 22.56 15.27 -20.67
CA ILE A 242 22.36 13.89 -20.23
C ILE A 242 20.97 13.36 -20.67
N MET A 243 20.07 14.22 -21.16
CA MET A 243 18.74 13.84 -21.65
C MET A 243 18.77 13.52 -23.15
N ASP A 244 18.37 12.30 -23.52
CA ASP A 244 18.27 11.88 -24.92
C ASP A 244 17.26 12.75 -25.68
N GLY A 245 17.69 13.31 -26.83
CA GLY A 245 16.82 14.02 -27.78
C GLY A 245 17.09 15.52 -28.00
N THR A 246 18.11 16.10 -27.36
CA THR A 246 18.45 17.53 -27.55
C THR A 246 19.49 17.74 -28.65
N THR A 247 19.22 18.64 -29.61
CA THR A 247 20.23 19.06 -30.59
C THR A 247 21.17 20.13 -30.01
N PRO A 248 22.45 20.18 -30.42
CA PRO A 248 23.41 21.19 -29.95
C PRO A 248 22.92 22.63 -30.11
N GLU A 249 22.21 22.92 -31.20
CA GLU A 249 21.65 24.24 -31.49
C GLU A 249 20.50 24.63 -30.54
N SER A 250 19.70 23.65 -30.10
CA SER A 250 18.62 23.89 -29.15
C SER A 250 19.16 24.12 -27.74
N LEU A 251 20.25 23.43 -27.39
CA LEU A 251 20.96 23.63 -26.12
C LEU A 251 21.64 24.99 -26.06
N ASP A 252 22.30 25.42 -27.13
CA ASP A 252 22.95 26.75 -27.18
C ASP A 252 21.94 27.89 -27.03
N LYS A 253 20.82 27.85 -27.78
CA LYS A 253 19.73 28.83 -27.65
C LYS A 253 19.13 28.84 -26.25
N PHE A 254 18.90 27.67 -25.68
CA PHE A 254 18.36 27.54 -24.32
C PHE A 254 19.32 28.12 -23.27
N GLY A 255 20.63 27.84 -23.40
CA GLY A 255 21.67 28.41 -22.53
C GLY A 255 21.72 29.93 -22.57
N GLN A 256 21.67 30.51 -23.77
CA GLN A 256 21.67 31.97 -23.96
C GLN A 256 20.43 32.62 -23.31
N SER A 257 19.23 32.08 -23.58
CA SER A 257 17.99 32.59 -22.97
C SER A 257 17.96 32.45 -21.46
N LEU A 258 18.48 31.35 -20.92
CA LEU A 258 18.59 31.13 -19.48
C LEU A 258 19.59 32.10 -18.84
N THR A 259 20.72 32.35 -19.50
CA THR A 259 21.74 33.31 -19.03
C THR A 259 21.16 34.73 -18.95
N GLU A 260 20.44 35.16 -19.99
CA GLU A 260 19.79 36.48 -20.03
C GLU A 260 18.75 36.63 -18.92
N PHE A 261 17.89 35.62 -18.75
CA PHE A 261 16.89 35.62 -17.68
C PHE A 261 17.52 35.73 -16.28
N ILE A 262 18.56 34.94 -16.01
CA ILE A 262 19.24 34.97 -14.71
C ILE A 262 19.91 36.33 -14.49
N ARG A 263 20.57 36.87 -15.52
CA ARG A 263 21.19 38.20 -15.43
C ARG A 263 20.17 39.28 -15.10
N GLU A 264 19.05 39.30 -15.81
CA GLU A 264 17.96 40.25 -15.58
C GLU A 264 17.36 40.13 -14.16
N THR A 265 17.16 38.89 -13.67
CA THR A 265 16.68 38.68 -12.29
C THR A 265 17.68 39.14 -11.22
N MET A 266 18.99 38.93 -11.43
CA MET A 266 20.02 39.40 -10.49
C MET A 266 20.17 40.91 -10.51
N GLU A 267 20.09 41.54 -11.68
CA GLU A 267 20.11 43.01 -11.82
C GLU A 267 18.88 43.65 -11.16
N ASN A 268 17.69 43.07 -11.36
CA ASN A 268 16.47 43.52 -10.71
C ASN A 268 16.53 43.36 -9.18
N ALA A 269 17.10 42.27 -8.68
CA ALA A 269 17.27 42.05 -7.24
C ALA A 269 18.25 43.06 -6.60
N LYS A 270 19.35 43.40 -7.29
CA LYS A 270 20.29 44.44 -6.86
C LYS A 270 19.64 45.83 -6.87
N ALA A 271 18.93 46.17 -7.94
CA ALA A 271 18.21 47.44 -8.03
C ALA A 271 17.12 47.60 -6.95
N GLN A 272 16.49 46.49 -6.53
CA GLN A 272 15.54 46.50 -5.43
C GLN A 272 16.23 46.70 -4.07
N GLN A 273 17.36 46.02 -3.82
CA GLN A 273 18.15 46.23 -2.60
C GLN A 273 18.68 47.67 -2.48
N GLU A 274 19.14 48.27 -3.58
CA GLU A 274 19.62 49.66 -3.59
C GLU A 274 18.48 50.66 -3.33
N LYS A 275 17.27 50.39 -3.80
CA LYS A 275 16.06 51.18 -3.48
C LYS A 275 15.68 51.05 -2.01
N ASP A 276 15.64 49.83 -1.47
CA ASP A 276 15.30 49.60 -0.07
C ASP A 276 16.34 50.22 0.88
N HIS A 277 17.62 50.28 0.47
CA HIS A 277 18.68 50.93 1.24
C HIS A 277 18.64 52.47 1.15
N ALA A 278 18.22 53.03 0.02
CA ALA A 278 18.03 54.48 -0.16
C ALA A 278 16.78 55.01 0.57
N GLU A 279 15.73 54.18 0.74
CA GLU A 279 14.54 54.52 1.53
C GLU A 279 14.79 54.48 3.05
N HIS A 280 15.84 53.78 3.51
CA HIS A 280 16.23 53.71 4.92
C HIS A 280 17.21 54.82 5.36
N GLU A 281 17.76 55.61 4.43
CA GLU A 281 18.65 56.76 4.72
C GLU A 281 17.96 58.14 4.62
N GLN A 282 16.63 58.20 4.44
CA GLN A 282 15.79 59.40 4.60
C GLN A 282 14.97 59.35 5.90
#